data_AF-C1E058-F1
#
_entry.id   AF-C1E058-F1
#
_cell.length_a   1.000
_cell.length_b   1.000
_cell.length_c   1.000
_cell.angle_alpha   90.00
_cell.angle_beta   90.00
_cell.angle_gamma   90.00
#
_symmetry.space_group_name_H-M   'P 1'
#
loop_
_entity.id
_entity.type
_entity.pdbx_description
1 polymer ?
#
loop_
_entity_poly.entity_id
_entity_poly.type
_entity_poly.pdbx_seq_one_letter_code
_entity_poly.pdbx_strand_id
1 'polypeptide(L)' 'MSSLSPDEVKRELARLTELAGVELRPEVFDVLVELTRLDVVPTATAQVLKSLCTKSAMRQSTGGASAMTGR' A
#
# COMPACT_ATOMS: atom_id res chain seq x y z
N MET A 1 -20.43 -0.47 -25.95
CA MET A 1 -19.56 0.02 -24.85
C MET A 1 -18.17 -0.47 -25.15
N SER A 2 -17.21 0.42 -25.43
CA SER A 2 -15.82 0.01 -25.62
C SER A 2 -15.25 -0.47 -24.30
N SER A 3 -14.70 -1.68 -24.26
CA SER A 3 -13.98 -2.18 -23.09
C SER A 3 -12.68 -1.41 -22.93
N LEU A 4 -12.42 -0.92 -21.73
CA LEU A 4 -11.14 -0.29 -21.38
C LEU A 4 -10.01 -1.32 -21.46
N SER A 5 -8.85 -0.90 -21.96
CA SER A 5 -7.65 -1.72 -21.88
C SER A 5 -7.18 -1.88 -20.42
N PRO A 6 -6.36 -2.89 -20.10
CA PRO A 6 -5.86 -3.09 -18.74
C PRO A 6 -5.11 -1.88 -18.16
N ASP A 7 -4.43 -1.11 -19.01
CA ASP A 7 -3.71 0.11 -18.61
C ASP A 7 -4.66 1.28 -18.41
N GLU A 8 -5.74 1.36 -19.19
CA GLU A 8 -6.80 2.34 -18.99
C GLU A 8 -7.56 2.08 -17.69
N VAL A 9 -7.85 0.82 -17.37
CA VAL A 9 -8.46 0.42 -16.09
C VAL A 9 -7.53 0.77 -14.92
N LYS A 10 -6.23 0.48 -15.04
CA LYS A 10 -5.23 0.84 -14.01
C LYS A 10 -5.22 2.35 -13.75
N ARG A 11 -5.20 3.16 -14.81
CA ARG A 11 -5.22 4.62 -14.71
C ARG A 11 -6.51 5.16 -14.09
N GLU A 12 -7.66 4.63 -14.51
CA GLU A 12 -8.94 5.08 -13.98
C GLU A 12 -9.10 4.66 -12.50
N LEU A 13 -8.61 3.48 -12.12
CA LEU A 13 -8.60 3.04 -10.74
C LEU A 13 -7.72 3.94 -9.85
N ALA A 14 -6.55 4.38 -10.33
CA ALA A 14 -5.73 5.34 -9.62
C ALA A 14 -6.48 6.66 -9.39
N ARG A 15 -7.14 7.18 -10.45
CA ARG A 15 -7.97 8.38 -10.35
C ARG A 15 -9.12 8.21 -9.35
N LEU A 16 -9.78 7.05 -9.32
CA LEU A 16 -10.82 6.74 -8.36
C LEU A 16 -10.29 6.74 -6.92
N THR A 17 -9.08 6.20 -6.69
CA THR A 17 -8.47 6.23 -5.35
C THR A 17 -8.19 7.66 -4.87
N GLU A 18 -7.69 8.53 -5.76
CA GLU A 18 -7.48 9.95 -5.45
C GLU A 18 -8.79 10.66 -5.13
N LEU A 19 -9.82 10.48 -5.96
CA LEU A 19 -11.15 11.08 -5.75
C LEU A 19 -11.83 10.58 -4.47
N ALA A 20 -11.54 9.35 -4.05
CA ALA A 20 -12.03 8.78 -2.80
C ALA A 20 -11.22 9.22 -1.57
N GLY A 21 -10.16 10.01 -1.74
CA GLY A 21 -9.27 10.43 -0.65
C GLY A 21 -8.37 9.31 -0.13
N VAL A 22 -8.15 8.26 -0.92
CA VAL A 22 -7.24 7.16 -0.59
C VAL A 22 -5.86 7.52 -1.10
N GLU A 23 -5.04 8.12 -0.24
CA GLU A 23 -3.67 8.50 -0.57
C GLU A 23 -2.76 7.27 -0.61
N LEU A 24 -2.34 6.89 -1.82
CA LEU A 24 -1.36 5.84 -2.06
C LEU A 24 -0.18 6.40 -2.82
N ARG A 25 1.03 5.98 -2.42
CA ARG A 25 2.21 6.21 -3.26
C ARG A 25 2.04 5.46 -4.59
N PRO A 26 2.49 6.03 -5.73
CA PRO A 26 2.36 5.40 -7.04
C PRO A 26 2.93 3.97 -7.07
N GLU A 27 4.09 3.77 -6.46
CA GLU A 27 4.73 2.44 -6.42
C GLU A 27 3.92 1.41 -5.61
N VAL A 28 3.22 1.86 -4.56
CA VAL A 28 2.37 0.96 -3.75
C VAL A 28 1.12 0.59 -4.54
N PHE A 29 0.48 1.55 -5.19
CA PHE A 29 -0.66 1.29 -6.06
C PHE A 29 -0.33 0.27 -7.14
N ASP A 30 0.82 0.42 -7.80
CA ASP A 30 1.28 -0.48 -8.85
C ASP A 30 1.42 -1.93 -8.37
N VAL A 31 2.04 -2.14 -7.21
CA VAL A 31 2.17 -3.47 -6.60
C VAL A 31 0.80 -4.05 -6.22
N LEU A 32 -0.12 -3.24 -5.70
CA LEU A 32 -1.47 -3.73 -5.36
C LEU A 32 -2.24 -4.19 -6.59
N VAL A 33 -2.13 -3.46 -7.70
CA VAL A 33 -2.71 -3.84 -8.98
C VAL A 33 -2.08 -5.13 -9.50
N GLU A 34 -0.76 -5.27 -9.40
CA GLU A 34 -0.06 -6.48 -9.83
C GLU A 34 -0.47 -7.71 -9.01
N LEU A 35 -0.53 -7.59 -7.68
CA LEU A 35 -1.01 -8.67 -6.81
C LEU A 35 -2.45 -9.07 -7.16
N THR A 36 -3.29 -8.10 -7.49
CA THR A 36 -4.67 -8.36 -7.91
C THR A 36 -4.72 -9.10 -9.25
N ARG A 37 -3.83 -8.77 -10.20
CA ARG A 37 -3.71 -9.48 -11.49
C ARG A 37 -3.19 -10.91 -11.36
N LEU A 38 -2.47 -11.20 -10.29
CA LEU A 38 -1.98 -12.54 -9.94
C LEU A 38 -3.00 -13.36 -9.13
N ASP A 39 -4.27 -12.92 -9.06
CA ASP A 39 -5.34 -13.54 -8.30
C ASP A 39 -5.04 -13.71 -6.79
N VAL A 40 -4.18 -12.84 -6.24
CA VAL A 40 -3.94 -12.81 -4.79
C VAL A 40 -5.18 -12.26 -4.09
N VAL A 41 -5.67 -13.02 -3.10
CA VAL A 41 -6.88 -12.66 -2.35
C VAL A 41 -6.68 -11.29 -1.64
N PRO A 42 -7.56 -10.29 -1.87
CA PRO A 42 -7.37 -8.94 -1.32
C PRO A 42 -7.22 -8.88 0.20
N THR A 43 -7.92 -9.76 0.94
CA THR A 43 -7.83 -9.83 2.40
C THR A 43 -6.45 -10.29 2.88
N ALA A 44 -5.80 -11.19 2.15
CA ALA A 44 -4.43 -11.63 2.46
C ALA A 44 -3.45 -10.47 2.26
N THR A 45 -3.54 -9.76 1.13
CA THR A 45 -2.74 -8.56 0.87
C THR A 45 -2.93 -7.50 1.95
N ALA A 46 -4.18 -7.19 2.32
CA ALA A 46 -4.49 -6.23 3.38
C ALA A 46 -3.93 -6.65 4.75
N GLN A 47 -4.00 -7.93 5.11
CA GLN A 47 -3.44 -8.45 6.36
C GLN A 47 -1.91 -8.31 6.41
N VAL A 48 -1.22 -8.62 5.31
CA VAL A 48 0.24 -8.47 5.22
C VAL A 48 0.65 -7.01 5.34
N LEU A 49 0.00 -6.11 4.60
CA LEU A 49 0.27 -4.66 4.70
C LEU A 49 0.07 -4.15 6.12
N LYS A 50 -1.05 -4.52 6.77
CA LYS A 50 -1.33 -4.16 8.17
C LYS A 50 -0.22 -4.65 9.11
N SER A 51 0.21 -5.90 8.97
CA SER A 51 1.30 -6.48 9.78
C SER A 51 2.62 -5.73 9.61
N LEU A 52 2.97 -5.36 8.38
CA LEU A 52 4.19 -4.61 8.08
C LEU A 52 4.15 -3.18 8.63
N CYS A 53 3.02 -2.47 8.46
CA CYS A 53 2.84 -1.12 9.02
C CYS A 53 2.93 -1.13 10.55
N THR A 54 2.26 -2.08 11.22
CA THR A 54 2.33 -2.22 12.69
C THR A 54 3.75 -2.52 13.16
N LYS A 55 4.46 -3.44 12.49
CA LYS A 55 5.87 -3.76 12.83
C LYS A 55 6.80 -2.57 12.61
N SER A 56 6.60 -1.79 11.54
CA SER A 56 7.37 -0.58 11.27
C SER A 56 7.14 0.47 12.36
N ALA A 57 5.88 0.75 12.70
CA ALA A 57 5.51 1.66 13.78
C ALA A 57 6.10 1.22 15.13
N MET A 58 6.05 -0.07 15.44
CA MET A 58 6.62 -0.64 16.67
C MET A 58 8.14 -0.42 16.73
N ARG A 59 8.87 -0.64 15.63
CA ARG A 59 10.33 -0.38 15.56
C ARG A 59 10.66 1.10 15.72
N GLN A 60 9.85 1.99 15.16
CA GLN A 60 10.02 3.43 15.35
C GLN A 60 9.79 3.84 16.81
N SER A 61 8.80 3.23 17.49
CA SER A 61 8.53 3.51 18.91
C SER A 61 9.60 2.99 19.88
N THR A 62 10.27 1.88 19.57
CA THR A 62 11.31 1.29 20.45
C THR A 62 12.72 1.81 20.17
N GLY A 63 12.97 2.35 18.97
CA GLY A 63 14.26 2.95 18.58
C GLY A 63 14.50 4.37 19.10
N GLY A 64 13.49 5.06 19.64
CA GLY A 64 13.61 6.44 20.12
C GLY A 64 14.18 6.63 21.54
N ALA A 65 14.31 5.55 22.33
CA ALA A 65 14.70 5.66 23.75
C ALA A 65 16.16 5.25 24.04
N SER A 66 16.91 4.72 23.06
CA SER A 66 18.27 4.19 23.31
C SER A 66 19.41 5.14 22.93
N ALA A 67 19.13 6.37 22.49
CA ALA A 67 20.13 7.34 22.03
C ALA A 67 20.46 8.46 23.05
N MET A 68 20.12 8.28 24.34
CA MET A 68 20.36 9.31 25.38
C MET A 68 20.97 8.74 26.68
N THR A 69 21.91 7.79 26.58
CA THR A 69 22.80 7.43 27.71
C THR A 69 24.21 7.18 27.18
N GLY A 70 24.97 8.26 27.04
CA GLY A 70 26.33 8.22 26.52
C GLY A 70 26.97 9.61 26.48
N ARG A 71 26.98 10.29 27.64
CA ARG A 71 27.92 11.37 27.96
C ARG A 71 28.48 11.12 29.34
#